data_AF-A0A3B3TN82-F1
#
_entry.id   AF-A0A3B3TN82-F1
#
_cell.length_a   1.000
_cell.length_b   1.000
_cell.length_c   1.000
_cell.angle_alpha   90.00
_cell.angle_beta   90.00
_cell.angle_gamma   90.00
#
_symmetry.space_group_name_H-M   'P 1'
#
loop_
_entity.id
_entity.type
_entity.pdbx_description
1 polymer ?
#
loop_
_entity_poly.entity_id
_entity_poly.type
_entity_poly.pdbx_seq_one_letter_code
_entity_poly.pdbx_strand_id
1 'polypeptide(L)'
;IGHTATDTQSRIWSIWGPILDQYLIIASLVVNNLIVCVRVQWDTEWTDVSTVFSYAAPVLTNEFQLRGRVDTQGRIHLALIIHGKHFPYKASFANDGALHHICVTWSRMKNHWAIYVDGDRKDTGSGTDMDRDIHGDGILILGQDQDSFGGNFTEPFFGNITDLNVWNASLETRHVRALNLCSATIREKLFSWNLSLIDSHHVVKKVKAPLFCPGRITI
;
A
#
# COMPACT_ATOMS: atom_id res chain seq x y z
N ILE A 1 18.76 -25.36 6.67
CA ILE A 1 19.99 -24.67 7.13
C ILE A 1 20.25 -23.55 6.12
N GLY A 2 20.04 -22.26 6.35
CA GLY A 2 19.45 -21.53 7.47
C GLY A 2 18.75 -20.27 6.91
N HIS A 3 17.69 -19.83 7.57
CA HIS A 3 17.05 -18.54 7.30
C HIS A 3 17.63 -17.53 8.29
N THR A 4 18.62 -16.74 7.89
CA THR A 4 19.08 -15.61 8.71
C THR A 4 18.29 -14.36 8.33
N ALA A 5 17.12 -14.23 8.96
CA ALA A 5 16.35 -13.00 8.97
C ALA A 5 17.19 -11.89 9.61
N THR A 6 17.31 -10.73 8.97
CA THR A 6 17.66 -9.53 9.73
C THR A 6 16.43 -9.07 10.47
N ASP A 7 16.44 -9.34 11.78
CA ASP A 7 15.48 -8.85 12.77
C ASP A 7 15.59 -7.32 12.87
N THR A 8 14.98 -6.63 11.91
CA THR A 8 14.45 -5.30 12.19
C THR A 8 13.07 -5.52 12.76
N GLN A 9 12.91 -5.40 14.08
CA GLN A 9 11.60 -5.40 14.71
C GLN A 9 10.74 -4.33 14.03
N SER A 10 9.80 -4.74 13.18
CA SER A 10 8.81 -3.82 12.64
C SER A 10 7.65 -3.76 13.63
N ARG A 11 7.12 -2.56 13.83
CA ARG A 11 5.85 -2.42 14.54
C ARG A 11 4.76 -2.66 13.50
N ILE A 12 4.07 -3.77 13.62
CA ILE A 12 2.99 -4.19 12.73
C ILE A 12 1.67 -3.65 13.29
N TRP A 13 0.81 -3.19 12.40
CA TRP A 13 -0.57 -2.90 12.72
C TRP A 13 -1.43 -4.11 12.41
N SER A 14 -2.13 -4.60 13.42
CA SER A 14 -3.08 -5.69 13.31
C SER A 14 -4.51 -5.15 13.36
N ILE A 15 -5.24 -5.36 12.27
CA ILE A 15 -6.60 -4.90 12.04
C ILE A 15 -7.50 -6.15 11.96
N TRP A 16 -8.23 -6.44 13.03
CA TRP A 16 -9.07 -7.65 13.16
C TRP A 16 -10.49 -7.30 13.58
N GLY A 17 -11.14 -6.39 12.85
CA GLY A 17 -12.51 -5.94 13.15
C GLY A 17 -12.95 -4.81 12.22
N PRO A 18 -14.27 -4.62 12.00
CA PRO A 18 -14.79 -3.50 11.24
C PRO A 18 -14.42 -2.21 11.96
N ILE A 19 -13.53 -1.45 11.33
CA ILE A 19 -13.10 -0.15 11.78
C ILE A 19 -14.09 0.86 11.20
N LEU A 20 -14.96 1.44 12.02
CA LEU A 20 -16.03 2.32 11.54
C LEU A 20 -15.64 3.80 11.43
N ASP A 21 -14.55 4.27 12.07
CA ASP A 21 -14.21 5.70 12.13
C ASP A 21 -12.70 5.97 12.33
N GLN A 22 -11.81 5.60 11.40
CA GLN A 22 -10.36 5.80 11.62
C GLN A 22 -9.57 6.30 10.43
N TYR A 23 -8.88 7.40 10.66
CA TYR A 23 -8.07 8.11 9.69
C TYR A 23 -6.59 8.00 10.04
N LEU A 24 -5.76 7.72 9.03
CA LEU A 24 -4.40 8.24 8.96
C LEU A 24 -4.47 9.58 8.22
N ILE A 25 -3.81 10.62 8.73
CA ILE A 25 -3.61 11.87 8.00
C ILE A 25 -2.13 11.96 7.67
N ILE A 26 -1.76 11.60 6.44
CA ILE A 26 -0.53 12.14 5.86
C ILE A 26 -0.94 13.41 5.12
N ALA A 27 -0.62 14.56 5.72
CA ALA A 27 -0.89 15.85 5.11
C ALA A 27 0.13 16.14 3.99
N SER A 28 -0.45 16.47 2.84
CA SER A 28 0.09 17.30 1.75
C SER A 28 1.42 16.91 1.12
N LEU A 29 1.36 16.33 -0.09
CA LEU A 29 2.27 16.71 -1.18
C LEU A 29 1.57 16.59 -2.54
N VAL A 30 1.61 17.65 -3.35
CA VAL A 30 1.35 17.54 -4.80
C VAL A 30 2.49 16.73 -5.40
N VAL A 31 2.18 15.62 -6.06
CA VAL A 31 3.19 14.72 -6.61
C VAL A 31 2.94 14.44 -8.08
N ASN A 32 4.03 14.40 -8.85
CA ASN A 32 4.02 14.10 -10.29
C ASN A 32 4.60 12.70 -10.59
N ASN A 33 5.24 12.08 -9.59
CA ASN A 33 5.67 10.69 -9.59
C ASN A 33 5.42 10.14 -8.19
N LEU A 34 4.60 9.11 -8.07
CA LEU A 34 4.24 8.54 -6.78
C LEU A 34 4.70 7.10 -6.70
N ILE A 35 5.27 6.74 -5.56
CA ILE A 35 5.55 5.36 -5.20
C ILE A 35 5.01 5.13 -3.80
N VAL A 36 4.19 4.11 -3.67
CA VAL A 36 3.67 3.65 -2.38
C VAL A 36 4.03 2.18 -2.25
N CYS A 37 4.89 1.85 -1.28
CA CYS A 37 5.19 0.47 -0.94
C CYS A 37 4.65 0.18 0.46
N VAL A 38 4.07 -1.01 0.62
CA VAL A 38 3.45 -1.47 1.86
C VAL A 38 3.61 -2.98 1.97
N ARG A 39 3.68 -3.51 3.19
CA ARG A 39 3.58 -4.95 3.42
C ARG A 39 2.26 -5.28 4.05
N VAL A 40 1.56 -6.24 3.45
CA VAL A 40 0.22 -6.67 3.89
C VAL A 40 0.20 -8.17 4.11
N GLN A 41 -0.43 -8.59 5.20
CA GLN A 41 -0.87 -9.97 5.41
C GLN A 41 -2.38 -9.90 5.42
N TRP A 42 -3.02 -10.48 4.41
CA TRP A 42 -4.47 -10.52 4.33
C TRP A 42 -5.03 -11.52 5.34
N ASP A 43 -6.21 -11.24 5.90
CA ASP A 43 -6.97 -12.23 6.64
C ASP A 43 -7.44 -13.34 5.67
N THR A 44 -7.13 -14.59 6.00
CA THR A 44 -7.46 -15.75 5.18
C THR A 44 -8.95 -16.08 5.16
N GLU A 45 -9.70 -15.58 6.13
CA GLU A 45 -11.15 -15.80 6.26
C GLU A 45 -11.98 -14.64 5.67
N TRP A 46 -11.35 -13.48 5.43
CA TRP A 46 -12.03 -12.31 4.89
C TRP A 46 -12.15 -12.39 3.36
N THR A 47 -13.39 -12.43 2.86
CA THR A 47 -13.69 -12.62 1.43
C THR A 47 -14.24 -11.39 0.72
N ASP A 48 -14.67 -10.37 1.47
CA ASP A 48 -15.20 -9.13 0.93
C ASP A 48 -14.08 -8.24 0.35
N VAL A 49 -14.50 -7.23 -0.41
CA VAL A 49 -13.57 -6.22 -0.90
C VAL A 49 -12.95 -5.47 0.27
N SER A 50 -11.65 -5.24 0.21
CA SER A 50 -10.91 -4.47 1.20
C SER A 50 -10.06 -3.40 0.54
N THR A 51 -9.89 -2.28 1.22
CA THR A 51 -8.99 -1.20 0.80
C THR A 51 -7.72 -1.20 1.65
N VAL A 52 -6.56 -1.38 1.02
CA VAL A 52 -5.26 -1.35 1.70
C VAL A 52 -4.91 0.08 2.10
N PHE A 53 -5.01 1.00 1.15
CA PHE A 53 -4.88 2.43 1.39
C PHE A 53 -5.78 3.22 0.45
N SER A 54 -6.30 4.36 0.91
CA SER A 54 -7.09 5.32 0.14
C SER A 54 -6.55 6.72 0.39
N TYR A 55 -6.25 7.47 -0.67
CA TYR A 55 -5.87 8.87 -0.61
C TYR A 55 -6.97 9.71 -1.24
N ALA A 56 -7.59 10.54 -0.41
CA ALA A 56 -8.54 11.55 -0.83
C ALA A 56 -7.92 12.93 -0.80
N ALA A 57 -8.19 13.73 -1.83
CA ALA A 57 -7.95 15.17 -1.84
C ALA A 57 -9.27 15.92 -1.62
N PRO A 58 -9.24 17.19 -1.16
CA PRO A 58 -10.46 17.97 -0.95
C PRO A 58 -11.36 18.07 -2.20
N VAL A 59 -10.73 17.98 -3.38
CA VAL A 59 -11.40 18.08 -4.69
C VAL A 59 -11.80 16.73 -5.29
N LEU A 60 -11.23 15.62 -4.81
CA LEU A 60 -11.56 14.28 -5.30
C LEU A 60 -11.29 13.21 -4.25
N THR A 61 -12.33 12.48 -3.86
CA THR A 61 -12.25 11.42 -2.86
C THR A 61 -11.37 10.25 -3.31
N ASN A 62 -11.58 9.74 -4.52
CA ASN A 62 -10.86 8.56 -5.02
C ASN A 62 -9.62 8.96 -5.83
N GLU A 63 -8.78 9.83 -5.25
CA GLU A 63 -7.65 10.40 -5.96
C GLU A 63 -6.56 9.34 -6.21
N PHE A 64 -6.24 8.51 -5.21
CA PHE A 64 -5.32 7.37 -5.36
C PHE A 64 -5.59 6.25 -4.34
N GLN A 65 -5.93 5.04 -4.78
CA GLN A 65 -6.34 3.95 -3.88
C GLN A 65 -5.87 2.59 -4.37
N LEU A 66 -5.45 1.74 -3.44
CA LEU A 66 -5.19 0.32 -3.69
C LEU A 66 -6.21 -0.52 -2.91
N ARG A 67 -6.98 -1.32 -3.64
CA ARG A 67 -7.97 -2.24 -3.08
C ARG A 67 -7.74 -3.67 -3.56
N GLY A 68 -8.31 -4.63 -2.87
CA GLY A 68 -8.21 -6.03 -3.22
C GLY A 68 -9.47 -6.82 -2.89
N ARG A 69 -9.59 -7.99 -3.51
CA ARG A 69 -10.65 -8.96 -3.25
C ARG A 69 -10.14 -10.37 -3.46
N VAL A 70 -10.76 -11.33 -2.78
CA VAL A 70 -10.47 -12.76 -2.96
C VAL A 70 -11.17 -13.28 -4.22
N ASP A 71 -10.49 -14.09 -5.03
CA ASP A 71 -11.11 -14.83 -6.14
C ASP A 71 -11.62 -16.21 -5.70
N THR A 72 -12.24 -16.95 -6.63
CA THR A 72 -12.77 -18.29 -6.34
C THR A 72 -11.67 -19.34 -6.08
N GLN A 73 -10.40 -19.02 -6.34
CA GLN A 73 -9.24 -19.86 -6.05
C GLN A 73 -8.53 -19.45 -4.75
N GLY A 74 -9.06 -18.49 -3.98
CA GLY A 74 -8.45 -18.01 -2.74
C GLY A 74 -7.22 -17.12 -2.95
N ARG A 75 -7.04 -16.52 -4.13
CA ARG A 75 -5.98 -15.53 -4.38
C ARG A 75 -6.52 -14.13 -4.14
N ILE A 76 -5.67 -13.25 -3.60
CA ILE A 76 -5.98 -11.83 -3.54
C ILE A 76 -5.68 -11.22 -4.91
N HIS A 77 -6.68 -10.60 -5.53
CA HIS A 77 -6.49 -9.74 -6.69
C HIS A 77 -6.56 -8.28 -6.28
N LEU A 78 -5.64 -7.48 -6.80
CA LEU A 78 -5.49 -6.07 -6.53
C LEU A 78 -6.00 -5.24 -7.71
N ALA A 79 -6.65 -4.13 -7.39
CA ALA A 79 -7.05 -3.10 -8.34
C ALA A 79 -6.55 -1.74 -7.83
N LEU A 80 -6.16 -0.90 -8.79
CA LEU A 80 -5.74 0.47 -8.54
C LEU A 80 -6.83 1.44 -8.97
N ILE A 81 -7.03 2.50 -8.19
CA ILE A 81 -7.80 3.67 -8.61
C ILE A 81 -6.84 4.86 -8.68
N ILE A 82 -6.88 5.58 -9.80
CA ILE A 82 -6.13 6.83 -9.99
C ILE A 82 -7.09 7.86 -10.59
N HIS A 83 -7.19 9.05 -9.99
CA HIS A 83 -8.09 10.11 -10.46
C HIS A 83 -9.54 9.64 -10.61
N GLY A 84 -10.02 8.78 -9.71
CA GLY A 84 -11.36 8.19 -9.75
C GLY A 84 -11.53 7.06 -10.78
N LYS A 85 -10.55 6.79 -11.63
CA LYS A 85 -10.60 5.70 -12.61
C LYS A 85 -10.20 4.38 -11.97
N HIS A 86 -11.15 3.44 -11.91
CA HIS A 86 -10.94 2.08 -11.43
C HIS A 86 -10.31 1.21 -12.53
N PHE A 87 -9.13 0.66 -12.27
CA PHE A 87 -8.45 -0.28 -13.17
C PHE A 87 -8.81 -1.74 -12.84
N PRO A 88 -8.86 -2.65 -13.83
CA PRO A 88 -9.26 -4.03 -13.60
C PRO A 88 -8.36 -4.77 -12.60
N TYR A 89 -8.96 -5.68 -11.84
CA TYR A 89 -8.26 -6.62 -10.96
C TYR A 89 -7.39 -7.60 -11.77
N LYS A 90 -6.07 -7.38 -11.81
CA LYS A 90 -5.12 -8.23 -12.56
C LYS A 90 -3.88 -8.65 -11.77
N ALA A 91 -3.32 -7.76 -10.95
CA ALA A 91 -2.22 -8.14 -10.07
C ALA A 91 -2.76 -9.07 -8.99
N SER A 92 -2.06 -10.18 -8.68
CA SER A 92 -2.51 -11.10 -7.64
C SER A 92 -1.38 -11.77 -6.87
N PHE A 93 -1.70 -12.24 -5.67
CA PHE A 93 -0.85 -13.05 -4.80
C PHE A 93 -1.68 -14.09 -4.03
N ALA A 94 -1.01 -15.05 -3.40
CA ALA A 94 -1.68 -16.10 -2.64
C ALA A 94 -2.22 -15.54 -1.31
N ASN A 95 -3.43 -15.90 -0.90
CA ASN A 95 -3.89 -15.61 0.46
C ASN A 95 -3.39 -16.70 1.41
N ASP A 96 -2.07 -16.74 1.66
CA ASP A 96 -1.39 -17.81 2.41
C ASP A 96 -1.09 -17.46 3.87
N GLY A 97 -1.59 -16.31 4.33
CA GLY A 97 -1.31 -15.79 5.67
C GLY A 97 0.11 -15.27 5.85
N ALA A 98 0.92 -15.09 4.80
CA ALA A 98 2.22 -14.43 4.86
C ALA A 98 2.12 -12.92 4.60
N LEU A 99 3.17 -12.20 4.98
CA LEU A 99 3.35 -10.79 4.60
C LEU A 99 3.87 -10.70 3.16
N HIS A 100 3.07 -10.12 2.27
CA HIS A 100 3.46 -9.79 0.90
C HIS A 100 3.86 -8.32 0.78
N HIS A 101 4.92 -8.05 0.02
CA HIS A 101 5.36 -6.70 -0.27
C HIS A 101 4.70 -6.19 -1.55
N ILE A 102 3.85 -5.18 -1.43
CA ILE A 102 3.15 -4.57 -2.55
C ILE A 102 3.74 -3.18 -2.77
N CYS A 103 4.12 -2.87 -4.01
CA CYS A 103 4.42 -1.49 -4.41
C CYS A 103 3.56 -1.07 -5.58
N VAL A 104 3.07 0.16 -5.53
CA VAL A 104 2.45 0.84 -6.66
C VAL A 104 3.39 1.95 -7.11
N THR A 105 3.61 2.07 -8.41
CA THR A 105 4.28 3.22 -9.02
C THR A 105 3.32 3.92 -9.97
N TRP A 106 3.33 5.24 -9.98
CA TRP A 106 2.61 6.07 -10.93
C TRP A 106 3.48 7.25 -11.36
N SER A 107 3.43 7.59 -12.65
CA SER A 107 4.18 8.71 -13.22
C SER A 107 3.31 9.45 -14.22
N ARG A 108 3.03 10.73 -13.93
CA ARG A 108 2.32 11.63 -14.85
C ARG A 108 3.07 11.79 -16.16
N MET A 109 4.36 12.11 -16.05
CA MET A 109 5.21 12.40 -17.21
C MET A 109 5.37 11.21 -18.16
N LYS A 110 5.48 9.99 -17.61
CA LYS A 110 5.55 8.76 -18.42
C LYS A 110 4.17 8.23 -18.79
N ASN A 111 3.12 8.81 -18.24
CA ASN A 111 1.76 8.35 -18.35
C ASN A 111 1.64 6.83 -18.09
N HIS A 112 2.16 6.39 -16.95
CA HIS A 112 2.33 4.97 -16.68
C HIS A 112 2.17 4.65 -15.20
N TRP A 113 1.56 3.50 -14.92
CA TRP A 113 1.50 2.91 -13.59
C TRP A 113 1.84 1.42 -13.62
N ALA A 114 2.24 0.90 -12.47
CA ALA A 114 2.48 -0.51 -12.27
C ALA A 114 2.22 -0.93 -10.82
N ILE A 115 1.76 -2.17 -10.65
CA ILE A 115 1.62 -2.86 -9.37
C ILE A 115 2.68 -3.97 -9.34
N TYR A 116 3.46 -3.98 -8.27
CA TYR A 116 4.47 -4.96 -7.98
C TYR A 116 4.06 -5.77 -6.75
N VAL A 117 4.26 -7.07 -6.81
CA VAL A 117 4.08 -8.00 -5.68
C VAL A 117 5.39 -8.74 -5.50
N ASP A 118 5.92 -8.72 -4.28
CA ASP A 118 7.17 -9.37 -3.88
C ASP A 118 8.34 -9.01 -4.80
N GLY A 119 8.36 -7.74 -5.25
CA GLY A 119 9.39 -7.18 -6.12
C GLY A 119 9.17 -7.40 -7.61
N ASP A 120 8.20 -8.22 -8.02
CA ASP A 120 7.89 -8.48 -9.43
C ASP A 120 6.67 -7.70 -9.90
N ARG A 121 6.77 -7.14 -11.11
CA ARG A 121 5.64 -6.43 -11.73
C ARG A 121 4.55 -7.43 -12.12
N LYS A 122 3.37 -7.29 -11.52
CA LYS A 122 2.20 -8.16 -11.77
C LYS A 122 1.13 -7.50 -12.63
N ASP A 123 1.06 -6.18 -12.62
CA ASP A 123 0.15 -5.42 -13.48
C ASP A 123 0.74 -4.06 -13.84
N THR A 124 0.27 -3.50 -14.95
CA THR A 124 0.73 -2.23 -15.47
C THR A 124 -0.21 -1.67 -16.52
N GLY A 125 -0.21 -0.35 -16.65
CA GLY A 125 -1.01 0.33 -17.66
C GLY A 125 -0.51 1.73 -17.98
N SER A 126 -1.10 2.29 -19.02
CA SER A 126 -0.97 3.67 -19.47
C SER A 126 -2.36 4.19 -19.86
N GLY A 127 -2.56 5.49 -19.95
CA GLY A 127 -3.87 6.02 -20.34
C GLY A 127 -3.97 7.53 -20.31
N THR A 128 -4.78 8.13 -21.18
CA THR A 128 -4.89 9.59 -21.33
C THR A 128 -5.36 10.33 -20.09
N ASP A 129 -6.02 9.65 -19.14
CA ASP A 129 -6.66 10.27 -17.96
C ASP A 129 -5.69 10.45 -16.77
N MET A 130 -4.38 10.34 -17.01
CA MET A 130 -3.30 10.56 -16.05
C MET A 130 -2.45 11.78 -16.41
N ASP A 131 -3.07 12.79 -17.01
CA ASP A 131 -2.44 14.01 -17.53
C ASP A 131 -2.21 15.10 -16.46
N ARG A 132 -2.88 14.98 -15.32
CA ARG A 132 -2.76 15.88 -14.16
C ARG A 132 -1.98 15.27 -13.00
N ASP A 133 -1.48 16.14 -12.12
CA ASP A 133 -0.82 15.73 -10.87
C ASP A 133 -1.84 15.16 -9.88
N ILE A 134 -1.37 14.31 -8.97
CA ILE A 134 -2.14 13.94 -7.78
C ILE A 134 -2.26 15.19 -6.92
N HIS A 135 -3.50 15.58 -6.59
CA HIS A 135 -3.76 16.76 -5.79
C HIS A 135 -3.09 16.66 -4.42
N GLY A 136 -2.53 17.77 -3.97
CA GLY A 136 -1.99 17.91 -2.62
C GLY A 136 -3.08 18.11 -1.57
N ASP A 137 -2.66 18.37 -0.35
CA ASP A 137 -3.55 18.64 0.79
C ASP A 137 -4.56 17.53 1.08
N GLY A 138 -4.21 16.31 0.67
CA GLY A 138 -5.03 15.15 0.88
C GLY A 138 -4.80 14.46 2.23
N ILE A 139 -5.56 13.39 2.42
CA ILE A 139 -5.55 12.52 3.59
C ILE A 139 -5.35 11.11 3.08
N LEU A 140 -4.25 10.45 3.47
CA LEU A 140 -4.00 9.03 3.19
C LEU A 140 -4.51 8.16 4.35
N ILE A 141 -5.52 7.36 4.12
CA ILE A 141 -6.09 6.39 5.04
C ILE A 141 -5.53 5.00 4.77
N LEU A 142 -5.32 4.22 5.84
CA LEU A 142 -4.98 2.81 5.76
C LEU A 142 -6.15 1.95 6.21
N GLY A 143 -6.43 0.89 5.44
CA GLY A 143 -7.39 -0.14 5.82
C GLY A 143 -8.86 0.23 5.67
N GLN A 144 -9.19 1.37 5.06
CA GLN A 144 -10.55 1.82 4.76
C GLN A 144 -10.59 2.57 3.44
N ASP A 145 -11.68 2.41 2.71
CA ASP A 145 -12.03 3.31 1.62
C ASP A 145 -12.70 4.58 2.13
N GLN A 146 -12.44 5.71 1.48
CA GLN A 146 -13.04 6.99 1.80
C GLN A 146 -14.19 7.22 0.81
N ASP A 147 -15.43 7.34 1.26
CA ASP A 147 -16.54 7.82 0.39
C ASP A 147 -16.75 9.35 0.51
N SER A 148 -15.96 10.01 1.37
CA SER A 148 -15.84 11.47 1.44
C SER A 148 -14.45 11.88 1.90
N PHE A 149 -14.07 13.15 1.71
CA PHE A 149 -12.77 13.66 2.13
C PHE A 149 -12.60 13.51 3.66
N GLY A 150 -11.77 12.55 4.06
CA GLY A 150 -11.63 12.22 5.48
C GLY A 150 -12.94 11.77 6.12
N GLY A 151 -13.78 10.98 5.44
CA GLY A 151 -14.96 10.38 6.07
C GLY A 151 -15.70 9.32 5.27
N ASN A 152 -16.82 8.84 5.84
CA ASN A 152 -17.71 7.83 5.25
C ASN A 152 -16.96 6.57 4.84
N PHE A 153 -16.45 5.84 5.83
CA PHE A 153 -15.60 4.70 5.56
C PHE A 153 -16.35 3.46 5.14
N THR A 154 -15.81 2.79 4.11
CA THR A 154 -16.32 1.52 3.59
C THR A 154 -15.17 0.58 3.20
N GLU A 155 -15.50 -0.65 2.79
CA GLU A 155 -14.52 -1.65 2.32
C GLU A 155 -13.33 -1.87 3.28
N PRO A 156 -13.58 -2.21 4.56
CA PRO A 156 -12.55 -2.40 5.58
C PRO A 156 -11.54 -3.49 5.20
N PHE A 157 -10.27 -3.25 5.53
CA PHE A 157 -9.22 -4.26 5.48
C PHE A 157 -9.10 -5.05 6.78
N PHE A 158 -9.00 -6.37 6.65
CA PHE A 158 -8.74 -7.29 7.74
C PHE A 158 -7.39 -7.97 7.50
N GLY A 159 -6.55 -7.95 8.51
CA GLY A 159 -5.20 -8.51 8.47
C GLY A 159 -4.16 -7.57 9.08
N ASN A 160 -2.91 -7.67 8.61
CA ASN A 160 -1.81 -6.86 9.13
C ASN A 160 -1.22 -5.94 8.06
N ILE A 161 -0.88 -4.70 8.45
CA ILE A 161 -0.20 -3.70 7.61
C ILE A 161 1.08 -3.25 8.31
N THR A 162 2.17 -3.13 7.57
CA THR A 162 3.43 -2.56 8.06
C THR A 162 4.26 -1.98 6.92
N ASP A 163 5.32 -1.25 7.26
CA ASP A 163 6.36 -0.82 6.31
C ASP A 163 5.79 0.01 5.13
N LEU A 164 4.73 0.79 5.40
CA LEU A 164 4.24 1.78 4.45
C LEU A 164 5.30 2.87 4.26
N ASN A 165 5.70 3.08 3.02
CA ASN A 165 6.61 4.15 2.66
C ASN A 165 6.14 4.79 1.35
N VAL A 166 6.28 6.12 1.28
CA VAL A 166 5.83 6.93 0.16
C VAL A 166 6.99 7.78 -0.35
N TRP A 167 7.14 7.87 -1.68
CA TRP A 167 8.17 8.69 -2.33
C TRP A 167 7.58 9.53 -3.45
N ASN A 168 8.10 10.75 -3.63
CA ASN A 168 7.90 11.56 -4.83
C ASN A 168 9.06 11.32 -5.80
N ALA A 169 9.06 10.17 -6.46
CA ALA A 169 10.20 9.72 -7.25
C ALA A 169 9.78 8.76 -8.36
N SER A 170 10.55 8.72 -9.44
CA SER A 170 10.47 7.62 -10.41
C SER A 170 11.48 6.54 -10.03
N LEU A 171 11.01 5.33 -9.76
CA LEU A 171 11.85 4.15 -9.57
C LEU A 171 11.64 3.16 -10.73
N GLU A 172 12.73 2.61 -11.21
CA GLU A 172 12.72 1.40 -12.04
C GLU A 172 12.44 0.15 -11.21
N THR A 173 12.00 -0.93 -11.89
CA THR A 173 11.76 -2.26 -11.32
C THR A 173 12.90 -2.77 -10.42
N ARG A 174 14.17 -2.50 -10.78
CA ARG A 174 15.33 -2.92 -9.96
C ARG A 174 15.30 -2.33 -8.54
N HIS A 175 14.82 -1.10 -8.39
CA HIS A 175 14.74 -0.46 -7.07
C HIS A 175 13.56 -1.00 -6.28
N VAL A 176 12.42 -1.30 -6.92
CA VAL A 176 11.29 -1.97 -6.25
C VAL A 176 11.69 -3.35 -5.74
N ARG A 177 12.47 -4.11 -6.52
CA ARG A 177 13.09 -5.36 -6.06
C ARG A 177 14.00 -5.13 -4.85
N ALA A 178 14.85 -4.11 -4.88
CA ALA A 178 15.71 -3.79 -3.75
C ALA A 178 14.90 -3.46 -2.48
N LEU A 179 13.80 -2.72 -2.59
CA LEU A 179 12.89 -2.42 -1.48
C LEU A 179 12.24 -3.70 -0.92
N ASN A 180 11.83 -4.63 -1.78
CA ASN A 180 11.33 -5.94 -1.34
C ASN A 180 12.37 -6.68 -0.47
N LEU A 181 13.65 -6.59 -0.84
CA LEU A 181 14.76 -7.19 -0.10
C LEU A 181 15.20 -6.38 1.14
N CYS A 182 14.45 -5.32 1.50
CA CYS A 182 14.76 -4.40 2.60
C CYS A 182 16.10 -3.66 2.45
N SER A 183 16.56 -3.50 1.21
CA SER A 183 17.75 -2.70 0.94
C SER A 183 17.45 -1.22 1.16
N ALA A 184 18.42 -0.50 1.74
CA ALA A 184 18.33 0.94 1.90
C ALA A 184 18.23 1.63 0.52
N THR A 185 17.44 2.69 0.45
CA THR A 185 17.34 3.57 -0.72
C THR A 185 17.96 4.92 -0.39
N ILE A 186 18.62 5.54 -1.38
CA ILE A 186 19.18 6.89 -1.26
C ILE A 186 18.07 7.95 -1.42
N ARG A 187 16.89 7.55 -1.92
CA ARG A 187 15.79 8.49 -2.15
C ARG A 187 15.09 8.88 -0.86
N GLU A 188 14.94 10.18 -0.67
CA GLU A 188 14.16 10.76 0.42
C GLU A 188 12.70 10.29 0.33
N LYS A 189 12.19 9.82 1.46
CA LYS A 189 10.80 9.39 1.63
C LYS A 189 9.96 10.61 1.97
N LEU A 190 8.83 10.77 1.28
CA LEU A 190 7.79 11.70 1.71
C LEU A 190 7.18 11.27 3.04
N PHE A 191 7.01 9.96 3.17
CA PHE A 191 6.54 9.32 4.38
C PHE A 191 7.29 8.01 4.59
N SER A 192 7.68 7.77 5.83
CA SER A 192 8.19 6.48 6.26
C SER A 192 7.36 5.96 7.40
N TRP A 193 7.17 4.64 7.44
CA TRP A 193 6.46 3.95 8.52
C TRP A 193 7.01 4.32 9.89
N ASN A 194 6.37 5.30 10.51
CA ASN A 194 6.73 5.84 11.80
C ASN A 194 5.45 6.04 12.59
N LEU A 195 5.22 5.15 13.57
CA LEU A 195 3.98 5.15 14.35
C LEU A 195 3.75 6.43 15.18
N SER A 196 4.76 7.28 15.33
CA SER A 196 4.62 8.60 15.97
C SER A 196 4.04 9.66 15.04
N LEU A 197 4.12 9.45 13.72
CA LEU A 197 3.52 10.31 12.69
C LEU A 197 2.16 9.80 12.24
N ILE A 198 1.63 8.81 12.96
CA ILE A 198 0.42 8.13 12.56
C ILE A 198 -0.57 8.13 13.73
N ASP A 199 -1.71 8.77 13.50
CA ASP A 199 -2.86 8.62 14.37
C ASP A 199 -3.52 7.26 14.15
N SER A 200 -3.78 6.57 15.26
CA SER A 200 -4.39 5.25 15.27
C SER A 200 -5.47 5.22 16.32
N HIS A 201 -6.61 4.65 15.99
CA HIS A 201 -7.66 4.43 16.97
C HIS A 201 -7.34 3.28 17.92
N HIS A 202 -8.08 3.24 19.02
CA HIS A 202 -7.84 2.31 20.13
C HIS A 202 -8.02 0.82 19.79
N VAL A 203 -8.75 0.48 18.71
CA VAL A 203 -8.94 -0.93 18.31
C VAL A 203 -7.80 -1.48 17.45
N VAL A 204 -6.97 -0.61 16.83
CA VAL A 204 -5.80 -1.04 16.08
C VAL A 204 -4.77 -1.57 17.07
N LYS A 205 -4.53 -2.89 17.02
CA LYS A 205 -3.53 -3.52 17.86
C LYS A 205 -2.16 -3.29 17.25
N LYS A 206 -1.33 -2.51 17.95
CA LYS A 206 0.09 -2.34 17.61
C LYS A 206 0.84 -3.54 18.17
N VAL A 207 1.29 -4.43 17.29
CA VAL A 207 2.07 -5.60 17.68
C VAL A 207 3.50 -5.44 17.17
N LYS A 208 4.47 -5.97 17.91
CA LYS A 208 5.84 -6.09 17.39
C LYS A 208 5.97 -7.47 16.77
N ALA A 209 6.45 -7.53 15.54
CA ALA A 209 6.81 -8.80 14.94
C ALA A 209 8.06 -8.66 14.06
N PRO A 210 8.79 -9.76 13.85
CA PRO A 210 9.93 -9.76 12.95
C PRO A 210 9.47 -9.51 11.52
N LEU A 211 10.12 -8.58 10.83
CA LEU A 211 9.95 -8.42 9.40
C LEU A 211 10.92 -9.32 8.65
N PHE A 212 10.38 -10.27 7.89
CA PHE A 212 11.19 -11.17 7.08
C PHE A 212 11.44 -10.56 5.69
N CYS A 213 12.72 -10.35 5.38
CA CYS A 213 13.18 -9.82 4.11
C CYS A 213 13.77 -10.96 3.26
N PRO A 214 13.32 -11.19 2.01
CA PRO A 214 13.72 -12.37 1.23
C PRO A 214 15.22 -12.43 0.83
N GLY A 215 15.96 -11.32 0.92
CA GLY A 215 17.23 -11.14 0.22
C GLY A 215 18.53 -11.18 1.03
N ARG A 216 18.49 -11.35 2.35
CA ARG A 216 19.72 -11.38 3.16
C ARG A 216 20.13 -12.83 3.44
N ILE A 217 20.97 -13.37 2.57
CA ILE A 217 21.86 -14.49 2.93
C ILE A 217 23.17 -13.82 3.34
N THR A 218 23.48 -13.81 4.63
CA THR A 218 24.83 -13.50 5.11
C THR A 218 25.75 -14.63 4.67
N ILE A 219 26.73 -14.32 3.81
CA ILE A 219 27.90 -15.19 3.56
C ILE A 219 28.74 -15.24 4.84
#